data_AF-A0A559LZN4-F1
#
_entry.id   AF-A0A559LZN4-F1
#
_cell.length_a   1.000
_cell.length_b   1.000
_cell.length_c   1.000
_cell.angle_alpha   90.00
_cell.angle_beta   90.00
_cell.angle_gamma   90.00
#
_symmetry.space_group_name_H-M   'P 1'
#
loop_
_entity.id
_entity.type
_entity.pdbx_description
1 polymer ?
#
loop_
_entity_poly.entity_id
_entity_poly.type
_entity_poly.pdbx_seq_one_letter_code
_entity_poly.pdbx_strand_id
1 'polypeptide(L)'
;MTDLTPIFNELLKSHNAPPTADPSLTLQNIDEFLKEAYRINAHIASLNSYLRQIRQSYLSTAAPPRRTNSKDRQWKYLTDRQREEIDAQTKQLLRELNSGIRNLADAEQLRQNTETTLMRKKYARLGLGALGSWAAGGAAQSKSYEQELEESRANAISGHRESVLWYLRQKLQECGSFQASMMEKRILR
;
A
#
# COMPACT_ATOMS: atom_id res chain seq x y z
N MET A 1 -20.26 -3.36 21.81
CA MET A 1 -19.85 -2.03 22.28
C MET A 1 -20.73 -1.01 21.61
N THR A 2 -21.34 -0.09 22.37
CA THR A 2 -22.20 0.98 21.88
C THR A 2 -21.37 2.10 21.26
N ASP A 3 -21.79 2.62 20.11
CA ASP A 3 -21.16 3.77 19.48
C ASP A 3 -21.52 5.06 20.23
N LEU A 4 -20.52 5.70 20.84
CA LEU A 4 -20.66 6.93 21.63
C LEU A 4 -20.34 8.20 20.83
N THR A 5 -19.88 8.05 19.58
CA THR A 5 -19.57 9.16 18.68
C THR A 5 -20.72 10.18 18.52
N PRO A 6 -22.01 9.80 18.42
CA PRO A 6 -23.08 10.80 18.31
C PRO A 6 -23.21 11.68 19.58
N ILE A 7 -23.14 11.07 20.77
CA ILE A 7 -23.23 11.78 22.05
C ILE A 7 -22.05 12.73 22.21
N PHE A 8 -20.85 12.27 21.85
CA PHE A 8 -19.65 13.09 21.92
C PHE A 8 -19.70 14.27 20.94
N ASN A 9 -20.23 14.07 19.73
CA ASN A 9 -20.43 15.16 18.77
C ASN A 9 -21.45 16.20 19.24
N GLU A 10 -22.48 15.80 19.97
CA GLU A 10 -23.42 16.76 20.60
C GLU A 10 -22.72 17.60 21.68
N LEU A 11 -21.89 16.97 22.51
CA LEU A 11 -21.07 17.69 23.48
C LEU A 11 -20.09 18.66 22.81
N LEU A 12 -19.41 18.23 21.73
CA LEU A 12 -18.50 19.09 20.98
C LEU A 12 -19.23 20.32 20.40
N LYS A 13 -20.43 20.12 19.83
CA LYS A 13 -21.29 21.22 19.37
C LYS A 13 -21.62 22.21 20.50
N SER A 14 -21.93 21.72 21.70
CA SER A 14 -22.23 22.57 22.85
C SER A 14 -21.05 23.46 23.28
N HIS A 15 -19.82 23.04 22.96
CA HIS A 15 -18.58 23.77 23.25
C HIS A 15 -18.02 24.52 22.02
N ASN A 16 -18.80 24.67 20.94
CA ASN A 16 -18.34 25.24 19.65
C ASN A 16 -17.08 24.55 19.09
N ALA A 17 -16.88 23.27 19.40
CA ALA A 17 -15.80 22.46 18.89
C ALA A 17 -16.21 21.75 17.59
N PRO A 18 -15.28 21.52 16.65
CA PRO A 18 -15.56 20.79 15.43
C PRO A 18 -15.97 19.33 15.72
N PRO A 19 -16.79 18.70 14.86
CA PRO A 19 -17.15 17.29 14.99
C PRO A 19 -15.91 16.38 14.95
N THR A 20 -16.00 15.20 15.56
CA THR A 20 -14.89 14.23 15.58
C THR A 20 -14.59 13.65 14.19
N ALA A 21 -15.60 13.58 13.32
CA ALA A 21 -15.43 13.15 11.94
C ALA A 21 -15.19 14.38 11.06
N ASP A 22 -14.00 14.49 10.48
CA ASP A 22 -13.72 15.50 9.47
C ASP A 22 -14.23 15.01 8.10
N PRO A 23 -15.26 15.64 7.51
CA PRO A 23 -15.76 15.29 6.18
C PRO A 23 -14.72 15.51 5.07
N SER A 24 -13.61 16.23 5.36
CA SER A 24 -12.49 16.38 4.44
C SER A 24 -11.69 15.10 4.25
N LEU A 25 -11.74 14.12 5.17
CA LEU A 25 -11.01 12.84 5.10
C LEU A 25 -11.67 11.81 4.16
N THR A 26 -12.32 12.26 3.09
CA THR A 26 -12.92 11.40 2.06
C THR A 26 -11.88 11.01 1.01
N LEU A 27 -12.00 9.82 0.41
CA LEU A 27 -11.03 9.27 -0.55
C LEU A 27 -10.74 10.20 -1.75
N GLN A 28 -11.65 11.11 -2.08
CA GLN A 28 -11.48 12.13 -3.11
C GLN A 28 -10.45 13.20 -2.72
N ASN A 29 -10.37 13.53 -1.43
CA ASN A 29 -9.45 14.51 -0.85
C ASN A 29 -8.17 13.86 -0.30
N ILE A 30 -8.09 12.53 -0.29
CA ILE A 30 -6.90 11.79 0.10
C ILE A 30 -5.76 12.03 -0.92
N ASP A 31 -4.53 12.05 -0.41
CA ASP A 31 -3.30 12.20 -1.19
C ASP A 31 -3.15 11.12 -2.28
N GLU A 32 -2.50 11.49 -3.38
CA GLU A 32 -2.30 10.65 -4.57
C GLU A 32 -1.57 9.34 -4.24
N PHE A 33 -0.58 9.40 -3.32
CA PHE A 33 0.11 8.21 -2.83
C PHE A 33 -0.85 7.17 -2.26
N LEU A 34 -1.77 7.60 -1.40
CA LEU A 34 -2.71 6.69 -0.73
C LEU A 34 -3.74 6.15 -1.72
N LYS A 35 -4.20 6.96 -2.68
CA LYS A 35 -5.09 6.50 -3.75
C LYS A 35 -4.48 5.36 -4.55
N GLU A 36 -3.22 5.50 -4.98
CA GLU A 36 -2.52 4.45 -5.70
C GLU A 36 -2.23 3.23 -4.81
N ALA A 37 -1.88 3.43 -3.55
CA ALA A 37 -1.73 2.32 -2.59
C ALA A 37 -3.02 1.50 -2.43
N TYR A 38 -4.18 2.16 -2.31
CA TYR A 38 -5.48 1.50 -2.24
C TYR A 38 -5.82 0.74 -3.53
N ARG A 39 -5.51 1.33 -4.69
CA ARG A 39 -5.71 0.70 -6.00
C ARG A 39 -4.88 -0.57 -6.13
N ILE A 40 -3.58 -0.52 -5.79
CA ILE A 40 -2.69 -1.69 -5.78
C ILE A 40 -3.23 -2.76 -4.83
N ASN A 41 -3.64 -2.38 -3.61
CA ASN A 41 -4.21 -3.32 -2.65
C ASN A 41 -5.47 -4.01 -3.17
N ALA A 42 -6.37 -3.27 -3.81
CA ALA A 42 -7.59 -3.82 -4.41
C ALA A 42 -7.26 -4.84 -5.52
N HIS A 43 -6.24 -4.55 -6.34
CA HIS A 43 -5.77 -5.48 -7.36
C HIS A 43 -5.13 -6.74 -6.76
N ILE A 44 -4.32 -6.63 -5.71
CA ILE A 44 -3.76 -7.78 -4.97
C ILE A 44 -4.89 -8.64 -4.38
N ALA A 45 -5.88 -8.01 -3.74
CA ALA A 45 -7.02 -8.71 -3.14
C ALA A 45 -7.87 -9.44 -4.19
N SER A 46 -8.08 -8.81 -5.34
CA SER A 46 -8.79 -9.40 -6.48
C SER A 46 -8.04 -10.61 -7.04
N LEU A 47 -6.72 -10.49 -7.21
CA LEU A 47 -5.87 -11.58 -7.68
C LEU A 47 -5.88 -12.77 -6.70
N ASN A 48 -5.72 -12.51 -5.40
CA ASN A 48 -5.76 -13.56 -4.38
C ASN A 48 -7.12 -14.27 -4.35
N SER A 49 -8.23 -13.53 -4.47
CA SER A 49 -9.57 -14.08 -4.53
C SER A 49 -9.77 -14.95 -5.78
N TYR A 50 -9.31 -14.47 -6.93
CA TYR A 50 -9.31 -15.21 -8.19
C TYR A 50 -8.52 -16.53 -8.08
N LEU A 51 -7.29 -16.49 -7.57
CA LEU A 51 -6.45 -17.69 -7.39
C LEU A 51 -7.10 -18.72 -6.45
N ARG A 52 -7.76 -18.26 -5.38
CA ARG A 52 -8.48 -19.15 -4.46
C ARG A 52 -9.68 -19.80 -5.12
N GLN A 53 -10.42 -19.06 -5.94
CA GLN A 53 -11.58 -19.56 -6.67
C GLN A 53 -11.18 -20.64 -7.69
N ILE A 54 -10.13 -20.40 -8.47
CA ILE A 54 -9.68 -21.34 -9.50
C ILE A 54 -8.85 -22.51 -8.94
N ARG A 55 -8.42 -22.47 -7.67
CA ARG A 55 -7.53 -23.48 -7.09
C ARG A 55 -8.06 -24.90 -7.27
N GLN A 56 -9.35 -25.13 -7.04
CA GLN A 56 -9.93 -26.46 -7.13
C GLN A 56 -9.89 -27.00 -8.56
N SER A 57 -10.25 -26.18 -9.54
CA SER A 57 -10.25 -26.58 -10.94
C SER A 57 -8.87 -26.65 -11.56
N TYR A 58 -7.95 -25.81 -11.10
CA TYR A 58 -6.54 -25.81 -11.49
C TYR A 58 -5.84 -27.10 -11.05
N LEU A 59 -6.13 -27.58 -9.84
CA LEU A 59 -5.54 -28.81 -9.29
C LEU A 59 -6.32 -30.09 -9.64
N SER A 60 -7.50 -29.97 -10.25
CA SER A 60 -8.33 -31.12 -10.61
C SER A 60 -7.88 -31.72 -11.95
N THR A 61 -7.44 -32.98 -11.95
CA THR A 61 -7.10 -33.75 -13.17
C THR A 61 -8.25 -34.61 -13.68
N ALA A 62 -9.45 -34.47 -13.10
CA ALA A 62 -10.60 -35.26 -13.49
C ALA A 62 -10.99 -34.96 -14.94
N ALA A 63 -11.18 -36.01 -15.75
CA ALA A 63 -11.70 -35.85 -17.10
C ALA A 63 -13.14 -35.29 -17.05
N PRO A 64 -13.52 -34.38 -17.95
CA PRO A 64 -14.88 -33.87 -18.01
C PRO A 64 -15.86 -35.02 -18.30
N PRO A 65 -17.01 -35.10 -17.59
CA PRO A 65 -17.98 -36.16 -17.80
C PRO A 65 -18.54 -36.09 -19.24
N ARG A 66 -18.54 -37.24 -19.94
CA ARG A 66 -18.93 -37.37 -21.37
C ARG A 66 -20.35 -36.91 -21.72
N ARG A 67 -21.19 -36.60 -20.73
CA ARG A 67 -22.57 -36.15 -20.94
C ARG A 67 -22.88 -35.05 -19.94
N THR A 68 -22.75 -33.78 -20.34
CA THR A 68 -23.56 -32.66 -19.81
C THR A 68 -23.36 -31.39 -20.63
N ASN A 69 -24.44 -30.88 -21.21
CA ASN A 69 -24.54 -29.54 -21.78
C ASN A 69 -24.74 -28.54 -20.64
N SER A 70 -23.69 -27.88 -20.17
CA SER A 70 -23.83 -26.71 -19.30
C SER A 70 -22.58 -25.85 -19.35
N LYS A 71 -22.71 -24.61 -19.85
CA LYS A 71 -21.64 -23.60 -19.92
C LYS A 71 -21.04 -23.28 -18.53
N ASP A 72 -21.80 -23.46 -17.46
CA ASP A 72 -21.35 -23.30 -16.06
C ASP A 72 -20.24 -24.29 -15.62
N ARG A 73 -19.99 -25.37 -16.37
CA ARG A 73 -18.94 -26.35 -16.02
C ARG A 73 -17.58 -26.06 -16.64
N GLN A 74 -17.43 -25.02 -17.46
CA GLN A 74 -16.14 -24.71 -18.11
C GLN A 74 -15.04 -24.44 -17.07
N TRP A 75 -15.37 -23.79 -15.97
CA TRP A 75 -14.42 -23.51 -14.89
C TRP A 75 -14.17 -24.74 -14.02
N LYS A 76 -14.97 -25.80 -14.15
CA LYS A 76 -14.86 -27.03 -13.35
C LYS A 76 -13.78 -27.98 -13.90
N TYR A 77 -13.43 -27.82 -15.17
CA TYR A 77 -12.46 -28.65 -15.89
C TYR A 77 -11.54 -27.77 -16.73
N LEU A 78 -10.39 -27.38 -16.17
CA LEU A 78 -9.36 -26.65 -16.92
C LEU A 78 -8.48 -27.64 -17.69
N THR A 79 -8.26 -27.37 -18.97
CA THR A 79 -7.25 -28.06 -19.79
C THR A 79 -5.84 -27.65 -19.40
N ASP A 80 -4.82 -28.46 -19.71
CA ASP A 80 -3.44 -28.13 -19.38
C ASP A 80 -2.94 -26.85 -20.04
N ARG A 81 -3.41 -26.55 -21.27
CA ARG A 81 -3.13 -25.28 -21.96
C ARG A 81 -3.73 -24.09 -21.20
N GLN A 82 -4.97 -24.21 -20.72
CA GLN A 82 -5.60 -23.14 -19.93
C GLN A 82 -4.88 -22.92 -18.59
N ARG A 83 -4.35 -23.97 -17.97
CA ARG A 83 -3.56 -23.84 -16.73
C ARG A 83 -2.25 -23.09 -16.98
N GLU A 84 -1.57 -23.40 -18.08
CA GLU A 84 -0.33 -22.71 -18.46
C GLU A 84 -0.58 -21.23 -18.81
N GLU A 85 -1.70 -20.94 -19.47
CA GLU A 85 -2.14 -19.56 -19.71
C GLU A 85 -2.42 -18.82 -18.40
N ILE A 86 -3.14 -19.44 -17.46
CA ILE A 86 -3.38 -18.90 -16.11
C ILE A 86 -2.06 -18.62 -15.40
N ASP A 87 -1.07 -19.52 -15.48
CA ASP A 87 0.23 -19.34 -14.86
C ASP A 87 0.99 -18.15 -15.47
N ALA A 88 0.94 -18.00 -16.80
CA ALA A 88 1.56 -16.89 -17.51
C ALA A 88 0.92 -15.54 -17.15
N GLN A 89 -0.42 -15.48 -17.18
CA GLN A 89 -1.19 -14.28 -16.82
C GLN A 89 -0.97 -13.88 -15.36
N THR A 90 -1.02 -14.85 -14.44
CA THR A 90 -0.78 -14.59 -13.00
C THR A 90 0.63 -14.06 -12.75
N LYS A 91 1.65 -14.65 -13.39
CA LYS A 91 3.03 -14.16 -13.30
C LYS A 91 3.19 -12.75 -13.87
N GLN A 92 2.47 -12.42 -14.94
CA GLN A 92 2.46 -11.07 -15.49
C GLN A 92 1.85 -10.08 -14.49
N LEU A 93 0.67 -10.38 -13.93
CA LEU A 93 0.01 -9.53 -12.94
C LEU A 93 0.86 -9.34 -11.68
N LEU A 94 1.52 -10.39 -11.16
CA LEU A 94 2.42 -10.26 -10.02
C LEU A 94 3.62 -9.34 -10.33
N ARG A 95 4.18 -9.39 -11.54
CA ARG A 95 5.27 -8.50 -11.96
C ARG A 95 4.80 -7.06 -12.11
N GLU A 96 3.62 -6.86 -12.68
CA GLU A 96 2.99 -5.55 -12.81
C GLU A 96 2.73 -4.92 -11.44
N LEU A 97 2.13 -5.67 -10.51
CA LEU A 97 1.89 -5.21 -9.13
C LEU A 97 3.21 -4.91 -8.41
N ASN A 98 4.24 -5.74 -8.57
CA ASN A 98 5.57 -5.45 -8.01
C ASN A 98 6.16 -4.17 -8.59
N SER A 99 6.02 -3.93 -9.90
CA SER A 99 6.47 -2.69 -10.53
C SER A 99 5.69 -1.47 -10.02
N GLY A 100 4.38 -1.59 -9.82
CA GLY A 100 3.55 -0.55 -9.23
C GLY A 100 3.98 -0.18 -7.81
N ILE A 101 4.27 -1.19 -6.97
CA ILE A 101 4.79 -0.96 -5.61
C ILE A 101 6.17 -0.29 -5.64
N ARG A 102 7.04 -0.65 -6.59
CA ARG A 102 8.35 0.00 -6.76
C ARG A 102 8.22 1.45 -7.18
N ASN A 103 7.41 1.74 -8.20
CA ASN A 103 7.15 3.10 -8.64
C ASN A 103 6.57 3.97 -7.52
N LEU A 104 5.66 3.42 -6.72
CA LEU A 104 5.10 4.10 -5.55
C LEU A 104 6.17 4.37 -4.47
N ALA A 105 7.10 3.43 -4.25
CA ALA A 105 8.22 3.61 -3.33
C ALA A 105 9.22 4.67 -3.84
N ASP A 106 9.54 4.66 -5.13
CA ASP A 106 10.46 5.61 -5.76
C ASP A 106 9.88 7.04 -5.70
N ALA A 107 8.58 7.19 -5.94
CA ALA A 107 7.88 8.46 -5.80
C ALA A 107 7.92 8.99 -4.36
N GLU A 108 7.72 8.11 -3.37
CA GLU A 108 7.82 8.48 -1.96
C GLU A 108 9.24 8.87 -1.56
N GLN A 109 10.26 8.15 -2.05
CA GLN A 109 11.65 8.50 -1.82
C GLN A 109 12.00 9.86 -2.42
N LEU A 110 11.49 10.18 -3.61
CA LEU A 110 11.67 11.50 -4.24
C LEU A 110 11.02 12.60 -3.40
N ARG A 111 9.82 12.38 -2.86
CA ARG A 111 9.15 13.32 -1.96
C ARG A 111 10.00 13.58 -0.71
N GLN A 112 10.47 12.53 -0.04
CA GLN A 112 11.30 12.64 1.16
C GLN A 112 12.61 13.40 0.90
N ASN A 113 13.28 13.12 -0.22
CA ASN A 113 14.48 13.84 -0.62
C ASN A 113 14.19 15.33 -0.91
N THR A 114 13.04 15.62 -1.53
CA THR A 114 12.62 16.99 -1.81
C THR A 114 12.29 17.75 -0.51
N GLU A 115 11.54 17.13 0.41
CA GLU A 115 11.20 17.72 1.70
C GLU A 115 12.46 18.00 2.53
N THR A 116 13.36 17.02 2.66
CA THR A 116 14.62 17.21 3.41
C THR A 116 15.51 18.30 2.80
N THR A 117 15.61 18.39 1.47
CA THR A 117 16.38 19.45 0.82
C THR A 117 15.74 20.83 0.96
N LEU A 118 14.40 20.91 0.91
CA LEU A 118 13.66 22.15 1.16
C LEU A 118 13.80 22.61 2.60
N MET A 119 13.63 21.71 3.58
CA MET A 119 13.84 22.01 5.00
C MET A 119 15.27 22.49 5.25
N ARG A 120 16.26 21.77 4.70
CA ARG A 120 17.67 22.18 4.79
C ARG A 120 17.88 23.59 4.23
N LYS A 121 17.28 23.94 3.09
CA LYS A 121 17.36 25.29 2.50
C LYS A 121 16.64 26.35 3.34
N LYS A 122 15.45 26.04 3.87
CA LYS A 122 14.65 26.96 4.71
C LYS A 122 15.43 27.36 5.96
N TYR A 123 15.97 26.37 6.68
CA TYR A 123 16.68 26.60 7.93
C TYR A 123 18.15 27.02 7.73
N ALA A 124 18.79 26.65 6.62
CA ALA A 124 20.12 27.20 6.27
C ALA A 124 20.08 28.69 5.86
N ARG A 125 18.93 29.21 5.42
CA ARG A 125 18.75 30.64 5.08
C ARG A 125 18.37 31.49 6.28
N LEU A 126 17.63 30.94 7.24
CA LEU A 126 17.27 31.65 8.49
C LEU A 126 18.45 31.72 9.48
N GLY A 127 19.40 30.79 9.41
CA GLY A 127 20.69 30.92 10.07
C GLY A 127 21.61 31.83 9.25
N LEU A 128 21.93 33.02 9.73
CA LEU A 128 22.91 33.94 9.16
C LEU A 128 24.26 33.24 8.87
N GLY A 129 24.41 32.75 7.63
CA GLY A 129 25.68 32.48 6.97
C GLY A 129 26.53 31.36 7.58
N ALA A 130 27.19 30.62 6.70
CA ALA A 130 28.26 29.67 7.04
C ALA A 130 29.47 30.29 7.79
N LEU A 131 29.38 31.53 8.29
CA LEU A 131 30.43 32.27 8.98
C LEU A 131 30.13 32.54 10.47
N GLY A 132 28.87 32.45 10.93
CA GLY A 132 28.53 32.68 12.35
C GLY A 132 28.71 31.46 13.26
N SER A 133 28.69 30.25 12.69
CA SER A 133 28.64 29.00 13.48
C SER A 133 29.99 28.45 13.95
N TRP A 134 31.11 29.00 13.45
CA TRP A 134 32.46 28.55 13.81
C TRP A 134 33.13 29.43 14.88
N ALA A 135 32.65 30.67 15.09
CA ALA A 135 33.27 31.62 16.02
C ALA A 135 32.68 31.59 17.43
N ALA A 136 31.55 30.89 17.64
CA ALA A 136 30.83 30.88 18.92
C ALA A 136 31.09 29.65 19.79
N GLY A 137 32.17 28.89 19.54
CA GLY A 137 32.73 27.92 20.48
C GLY A 137 31.70 26.97 21.11
N GLY A 138 31.28 25.94 20.37
CA GLY A 138 30.74 24.71 20.95
C GLY A 138 29.42 24.82 21.73
N ALA A 139 28.30 24.70 21.03
CA ALA A 139 27.14 23.95 21.51
C ALA A 139 26.26 23.66 20.30
N ALA A 140 25.83 22.41 20.17
CA ALA A 140 24.79 22.02 19.23
C ALA A 140 23.61 22.99 19.36
N GLN A 141 23.40 23.85 18.36
CA GLN A 141 22.23 24.71 18.34
C GLN A 141 21.00 23.81 18.31
N SER A 142 20.23 23.86 19.40
CA SER A 142 18.91 23.29 19.52
C SER A 142 18.12 23.62 18.26
N LYS A 143 17.66 22.61 17.54
CA LYS A 143 16.74 22.78 16.41
C LYS A 143 15.64 23.76 16.84
N SER A 144 15.26 24.70 15.98
CA SER A 144 14.16 25.59 16.32
C SER A 144 12.92 24.73 16.61
N TYR A 145 12.12 25.08 17.62
CA TYR A 145 10.93 24.31 18.00
C TYR A 145 9.99 24.07 16.79
N GLU A 146 9.89 25.06 15.90
CA GLU A 146 9.15 24.96 14.65
C GLU A 146 9.74 23.92 13.69
N GLN A 147 11.07 23.88 13.55
CA GLN A 147 11.77 22.87 12.76
C GLN A 147 11.55 21.45 13.28
N GLU A 148 11.62 21.26 14.60
CA GLU A 148 11.42 19.94 15.21
C GLU A 148 9.97 19.45 15.01
N LEU A 149 9.00 20.36 15.06
CA LEU A 149 7.60 20.05 14.80
C LEU A 149 7.33 19.74 13.32
N GLU A 150 7.97 20.44 12.39
CA GLU A 150 7.89 20.12 10.95
C GLU A 150 8.57 18.78 10.61
N GLU A 151 9.76 18.53 11.16
CA GLU A 151 10.48 17.26 10.99
C GLU A 151 9.71 16.07 11.57
N SER A 152 9.13 16.21 12.77
CA SER A 152 8.34 15.15 13.40
C SER A 152 7.08 14.80 12.60
N ARG A 153 6.38 15.80 12.05
CA ARG A 153 5.24 15.58 11.15
C ARG A 153 5.66 14.86 9.87
N ALA A 154 6.74 15.29 9.24
CA ALA A 154 7.27 14.65 8.03
C ALA A 154 7.68 13.20 8.30
N ASN A 155 8.35 12.95 9.43
CA ASN A 155 8.75 11.61 9.88
C ASN A 155 7.54 10.72 10.16
N ALA A 156 6.49 11.24 10.78
CA ALA A 156 5.26 10.48 11.02
C ALA A 156 4.59 10.05 9.71
N ILE A 157 4.53 10.96 8.71
CA ILE A 157 4.00 10.64 7.38
C ILE A 157 4.89 9.61 6.67
N SER A 158 6.21 9.80 6.71
CA SER A 158 7.18 8.87 6.12
C SER A 158 7.02 7.47 6.72
N GLY A 159 7.00 7.35 8.05
CA GLY A 159 6.83 6.07 8.74
C GLY A 159 5.50 5.38 8.42
N HIS A 160 4.41 6.15 8.28
CA HIS A 160 3.14 5.60 7.83
C HIS A 160 3.22 5.05 6.40
N ARG A 161 3.81 5.80 5.46
CA ARG A 161 3.92 5.38 4.06
C ARG A 161 4.86 4.19 3.88
N GLU A 162 5.96 4.14 4.62
CA GLU A 162 6.84 2.98 4.68
C GLU A 162 6.09 1.73 5.17
N SER A 163 5.29 1.89 6.23
CA SER A 163 4.44 0.80 6.76
C SER A 163 3.42 0.31 5.71
N VAL A 164 2.82 1.23 4.93
CA VAL A 164 1.92 0.88 3.82
C VAL A 164 2.65 0.11 2.73
N LEU A 165 3.82 0.59 2.29
CA LEU A 165 4.64 -0.10 1.28
C LEU A 165 5.06 -1.49 1.75
N TRP A 166 5.48 -1.61 3.01
CA TRP A 166 5.81 -2.90 3.63
C TRP A 166 4.61 -3.84 3.60
N TYR A 167 3.43 -3.37 4.01
CA TYR A 167 2.20 -4.15 3.99
C TYR A 167 1.85 -4.65 2.58
N LEU A 168 1.93 -3.79 1.56
CA LEU A 168 1.66 -4.16 0.16
C LEU A 168 2.64 -5.22 -0.35
N ARG A 169 3.94 -5.07 -0.05
CA ARG A 169 4.97 -6.06 -0.40
C ARG A 169 4.67 -7.41 0.25
N GLN A 170 4.32 -7.42 1.53
CA GLN A 170 3.99 -8.64 2.25
C GLN A 170 2.74 -9.32 1.66
N LYS A 171 1.70 -8.57 1.32
CA LYS A 171 0.49 -9.12 0.68
C LYS A 171 0.77 -9.69 -0.71
N LEU A 172 1.61 -9.02 -1.50
CA LEU A 172 2.02 -9.55 -2.80
C LEU A 172 2.84 -10.84 -2.64
N GLN A 173 3.73 -10.90 -1.65
CA GLN A 173 4.52 -12.09 -1.33
C GLN A 173 3.64 -13.27 -0.89
N GLU A 174 2.63 -13.04 -0.04
CA GLU A 174 1.64 -14.04 0.34
C GLU A 174 0.91 -14.61 -0.90
N CYS A 175 0.48 -13.73 -1.81
CA CYS A 175 -0.18 -14.12 -3.05
C CYS A 175 0.75 -14.92 -3.99
N GLY A 176 2.00 -14.48 -4.15
CA GLY A 176 3.00 -15.19 -4.94
C GLY A 176 3.35 -16.56 -4.36
N SER A 177 3.47 -16.65 -3.03
CA SER A 177 3.72 -17.92 -2.33
C SER A 177 2.55 -18.89 -2.51
N PHE A 178 1.31 -18.39 -2.48
CA PHE A 178 0.13 -19.19 -2.75
C PHE A 178 0.14 -19.76 -4.18
N GLN A 179 0.44 -18.93 -5.19
CA GLN A 179 0.58 -19.40 -6.58
C GLN A 179 1.67 -20.47 -6.69
N ALA A 180 2.87 -20.20 -6.14
CA ALA A 180 3.98 -21.13 -6.18
C ALA A 180 3.60 -22.50 -5.58
N SER A 181 2.90 -22.50 -4.44
CA SER A 181 2.42 -23.74 -3.81
C SER A 181 1.42 -24.53 -4.67
N MET A 182 0.60 -23.85 -5.49
CA MET A 182 -0.32 -24.51 -6.42
C MET A 182 0.45 -25.13 -7.59
N MET A 183 1.45 -24.42 -8.12
CA MET A 183 2.31 -24.91 -9.20
C MET A 183 3.14 -26.11 -8.73
N GLU A 184 3.72 -26.05 -7.54
CA GLU A 184 4.51 -27.14 -6.95
C GLU A 184 3.67 -28.43 -6.83
N LYS A 185 2.45 -28.33 -6.30
CA LYS A 185 1.51 -29.47 -6.21
C LYS A 185 1.13 -30.05 -7.57
N ARG A 186 1.18 -29.24 -8.64
CA ARG A 186 0.94 -29.71 -10.01
C ARG A 186 2.16 -30.46 -10.56
N ILE A 187 3.37 -30.02 -10.25
CA ILE A 187 4.62 -30.63 -10.73
C ILE A 187 4.94 -31.94 -9.97
N LEU A 188 4.67 -31.99 -8.67
CA LEU A 188 4.95 -33.16 -7.82
C LEU A 188 3.97 -34.33 -8.00
N ARG A 189 2.98 -34.19 -8.88
CA ARG A 189 2.04 -35.25 -9.25
C ARG A 189 2.43 -35.86 -10.58
#